data_AF-A0AAU8HE84-F1
#
_entry.id   AF-A0AAU8HE84-F1
#
_cell.length_a   1.000
_cell.length_b   1.000
_cell.length_c   1.000
_cell.angle_alpha   90.00
_cell.angle_beta   90.00
_cell.angle_gamma   90.00
#
_symmetry.space_group_name_H-M   'P 1'
#
loop_
_entity.id
_entity.type
_entity.pdbx_description
1 polymer ?
#
loop_
_entity_poly.entity_id
_entity_poly.type
_entity_poly.pdbx_seq_one_letter_code
_entity_poly.pdbx_strand_id
1 'polypeptide(L)'
;MRRIFVPAGAGLLAAAAGVAVAELLATATRPQAAPLVAVGATVIDGAPTPVKEFAVRTFGTYDKPLLLAGIGLALAVLAGVTGVLARRRARYGLLGVALFGAVGVAAALTRPDARPTDALPALVGAAVAATLLGRLPLPGLTDASPDPGTADPSGTGEPSGTGGPVGPGRRELVRNAALVAAGTAVAGLGTAVLRRTGSADAARSRAAVRLPAPRDPARPLPAGTAPGFHTRTADFYRVDTALTVPRLDVDSWRLRLHGMVERPVELTFADLLDRGLIERDVTLSCVSNEVGGPYVGTTRWLGAPLAPLLRRAGIRAGADQLVARSAEGMTIGTPLATLLDGRDAMLAVGMDGAPLPFAHGFPVRMLTPGVYGYAGACKWVTELEVSTFDAFDAYWVRRGWARDAPVRTASRIDRPTPFAQLDAGTVGVAGVAWAQHRGISAVEVSVDDGPWRRARLLPTASTDTWVQWRYDWPATPGGHSLRVRATDGTGATQPEARRPPFPAGATGWHTVTVTVR
;
A
#
# COMPACT_ATOMS: atom_id res chain seq x y z
N MET A 1 -26.36 14.63 30.66
CA MET A 1 -25.21 14.85 29.74
C MET A 1 -23.83 14.71 30.40
N ARG A 2 -23.47 15.51 31.43
CA ARG A 2 -22.14 15.44 32.09
C ARG A 2 -21.70 14.04 32.57
N ARG A 3 -22.65 13.17 32.96
CA ARG A 3 -22.41 11.78 33.43
C ARG A 3 -21.83 10.82 32.37
N ILE A 4 -21.84 11.20 31.10
CA ILE A 4 -21.32 10.39 29.98
C ILE A 4 -20.10 11.06 29.35
N PHE A 5 -20.12 12.39 29.17
CA PHE A 5 -19.03 13.09 28.47
C PHE A 5 -17.70 13.11 29.23
N VAL A 6 -17.70 13.29 30.56
CA VAL A 6 -16.48 13.29 31.36
C VAL A 6 -15.76 11.92 31.34
N PRO A 7 -16.44 10.80 31.65
CA PRO A 7 -15.78 9.48 31.60
C PRO A 7 -15.39 9.08 30.18
N ALA A 8 -16.18 9.43 29.16
CA ALA A 8 -15.79 9.23 27.76
C ALA A 8 -14.51 10.02 27.40
N GLY A 9 -14.42 11.27 27.83
CA GLY A 9 -13.24 12.11 27.65
C GLY A 9 -11.99 11.54 28.34
N ALA A 10 -12.14 10.99 29.55
CA ALA A 10 -11.04 10.33 30.26
C ALA A 10 -10.53 9.08 29.51
N GLY A 11 -11.46 8.26 28.98
CA GLY A 11 -11.11 7.11 28.14
C GLY A 11 -10.39 7.51 26.86
N LEU A 12 -10.88 8.55 26.18
CA LEU A 12 -10.24 9.13 24.99
C LEU A 12 -8.83 9.65 25.28
N LEU A 13 -8.64 10.41 26.36
CA LEU A 13 -7.33 10.94 26.76
C LEU A 13 -6.33 9.83 27.09
N ALA A 14 -6.76 8.82 27.86
CA ALA A 14 -5.92 7.68 28.21
C ALA A 14 -5.51 6.87 26.98
N ALA A 15 -6.45 6.63 26.06
CA ALA A 15 -6.15 5.95 24.80
C ALA A 15 -5.23 6.78 23.89
N ALA A 16 -5.48 8.09 23.76
CA ALA A 16 -4.64 8.98 22.96
C ALA A 16 -3.19 9.03 23.49
N ALA A 17 -3.01 9.09 24.81
CA ALA A 17 -1.70 9.03 25.43
C ALA A 17 -1.00 7.69 25.18
N GLY A 18 -1.71 6.57 25.36
CA GLY A 18 -1.18 5.24 25.08
C GLY A 18 -0.76 5.06 23.63
N VAL A 19 -1.59 5.51 22.68
CA VAL A 19 -1.28 5.48 21.24
C VAL A 19 -0.08 6.38 20.93
N ALA A 20 0.00 7.60 21.48
CA ALA A 20 1.12 8.50 21.21
C ALA A 20 2.47 7.93 21.69
N VAL A 21 2.51 7.30 22.86
CA VAL A 21 3.72 6.63 23.36
C VAL A 21 4.08 5.41 22.51
N ALA A 22 3.09 4.61 22.12
CA ALA A 22 3.31 3.46 21.27
C ALA A 22 3.82 3.86 19.88
N GLU A 23 3.24 4.90 19.26
CA GLU A 23 3.68 5.45 17.97
C GLU A 23 5.11 6.00 18.03
N LEU A 24 5.48 6.66 19.13
CA LEU A 24 6.84 7.15 19.35
C LEU A 24 7.83 5.99 19.43
N LEU A 25 7.54 4.98 20.25
CA LEU A 25 8.39 3.81 20.42
C LEU A 25 8.53 3.02 19.12
N ALA A 26 7.44 2.82 18.39
CA ALA A 26 7.46 2.17 17.09
C ALA A 26 8.27 2.98 16.06
N THR A 27 8.13 4.29 16.02
CA THR A 27 8.90 5.14 15.10
C THR A 27 10.41 5.06 15.37
N ALA A 28 10.80 4.94 16.64
CA ALA A 28 12.22 4.80 17.04
C ALA A 28 12.80 3.40 16.78
N THR A 29 11.95 2.38 16.69
CA THR A 29 12.39 0.98 16.54
C THR A 29 12.05 0.42 15.17
N ARG A 30 10.76 0.24 14.88
CA ARG A 30 10.24 -0.26 13.61
C ARG A 30 8.86 0.36 13.32
N PRO A 31 8.74 1.28 12.34
CA PRO A 31 7.48 1.96 12.04
C PRO A 31 6.31 1.02 11.72
N GLN A 32 6.61 -0.18 11.21
CA GLN A 32 5.63 -1.22 10.91
C GLN A 32 4.95 -1.82 12.16
N ALA A 33 5.58 -1.69 13.34
CA ALA A 33 5.04 -2.14 14.63
C ALA A 33 4.15 -1.09 15.30
N ALA A 34 3.96 0.09 14.68
CA ALA A 34 3.05 1.12 15.20
C ALA A 34 1.63 0.54 15.28
N PRO A 35 0.91 0.63 16.41
CA PRO A 35 -0.35 -0.08 16.60
C PRO A 35 -1.39 0.23 15.52
N LEU A 36 -1.49 1.49 15.07
CA LEU A 36 -2.44 1.88 14.02
C LEU A 36 -2.09 1.24 12.67
N VAL A 37 -0.79 1.15 12.36
CA VAL A 37 -0.27 0.50 11.16
C VAL A 37 -0.44 -1.01 11.24
N ALA A 38 -0.13 -1.63 12.38
CA ALA A 38 -0.24 -3.07 12.59
C ALA A 38 -1.70 -3.54 12.52
N VAL A 39 -2.62 -2.84 13.20
CA VAL A 39 -4.06 -3.13 13.13
C VAL A 39 -4.58 -2.90 11.72
N GLY A 40 -4.23 -1.78 11.07
CA GLY A 40 -4.62 -1.52 9.68
C GLY A 40 -4.11 -2.57 8.70
N ALA A 41 -2.86 -3.00 8.87
CA ALA A 41 -2.27 -4.06 8.06
C ALA A 41 -2.99 -5.39 8.30
N THR A 42 -3.38 -5.70 9.53
CA THR A 42 -4.17 -6.91 9.86
C THR A 42 -5.56 -6.88 9.23
N VAL A 43 -6.22 -5.71 9.24
CA VAL A 43 -7.51 -5.53 8.55
C VAL A 43 -7.36 -5.72 7.05
N ILE A 44 -6.32 -5.15 6.45
CA ILE A 44 -5.98 -5.42 5.04
C ILE A 44 -5.74 -6.91 4.86
N ASP A 45 -4.91 -7.54 5.68
CA ASP A 45 -4.49 -8.93 5.50
C ASP A 45 -5.64 -9.92 5.64
N GLY A 46 -6.59 -9.67 6.53
CA GLY A 46 -7.79 -10.48 6.75
C GLY A 46 -8.97 -10.17 5.83
N ALA A 47 -8.96 -9.04 5.12
CA ALA A 47 -10.03 -8.70 4.19
C ALA A 47 -10.07 -9.69 3.01
N PRO A 48 -11.24 -10.25 2.65
CA PRO A 48 -11.39 -11.06 1.44
C PRO A 48 -10.96 -10.27 0.19
N THR A 49 -10.35 -10.95 -0.78
CA THR A 49 -9.87 -10.32 -2.02
C THR A 49 -10.92 -9.46 -2.74
N PRO A 50 -12.20 -9.87 -2.88
CA PRO A 50 -13.22 -9.03 -3.50
C PRO A 50 -13.44 -7.68 -2.79
N VAL A 51 -13.27 -7.64 -1.46
CA VAL A 51 -13.40 -6.40 -0.67
C VAL A 51 -12.22 -5.48 -0.94
N LYS A 52 -11.00 -6.03 -1.07
CA LYS A 52 -9.82 -5.24 -1.46
C LYS A 52 -9.96 -4.64 -2.85
N GLU A 53 -10.42 -5.44 -3.81
CA GLU A 53 -10.68 -4.96 -5.17
C GLU A 53 -11.75 -3.87 -5.20
N PHE A 54 -12.83 -4.05 -4.45
CA PHE A 54 -13.85 -3.02 -4.27
C PHE A 54 -13.25 -1.72 -3.72
N ALA A 55 -12.42 -1.80 -2.68
CA ALA A 55 -11.80 -0.64 -2.06
C ALA A 55 -10.84 0.08 -3.02
N VAL A 56 -9.97 -0.66 -3.71
CA VAL A 56 -9.03 -0.11 -4.70
C VAL A 56 -9.80 0.53 -5.86
N ARG A 57 -10.84 -0.13 -6.37
CA ARG A 57 -11.68 0.41 -7.45
C ARG A 57 -12.39 1.71 -7.05
N THR A 58 -12.95 1.75 -5.83
CA THR A 58 -13.81 2.85 -5.39
C THR A 58 -12.99 4.06 -4.94
N PHE A 59 -11.91 3.83 -4.19
CA PHE A 59 -11.14 4.88 -3.52
C PHE A 59 -9.79 5.15 -4.19
N GLY A 60 -9.37 4.31 -5.14
CA GLY A 60 -8.10 4.46 -5.86
C GLY A 60 -6.92 4.54 -4.89
N THR A 61 -6.14 5.62 -5.00
CA THR A 61 -4.97 5.87 -4.14
C THR A 61 -5.30 6.34 -2.72
N TYR A 62 -6.58 6.61 -2.42
CA TYR A 62 -7.06 7.12 -1.12
C TYR A 62 -7.63 6.03 -0.20
N ASP A 63 -7.62 4.77 -0.63
CA ASP A 63 -8.06 3.60 0.15
C ASP A 63 -7.42 3.54 1.55
N LYS A 64 -6.10 3.74 1.65
CA LYS A 64 -5.36 3.65 2.91
C LYS A 64 -5.59 4.81 3.87
N PRO A 65 -5.53 6.10 3.45
CA PRO A 65 -5.93 7.20 4.32
C PRO A 65 -7.33 7.01 4.92
N LEU A 66 -8.29 6.55 4.12
CA LEU A 66 -9.66 6.30 4.57
C LEU A 66 -9.73 5.14 5.58
N LEU A 67 -9.01 4.04 5.33
CA LEU A 67 -8.92 2.93 6.28
C LEU A 67 -8.32 3.39 7.63
N LEU A 68 -7.21 4.13 7.61
CA LEU A 68 -6.57 4.63 8.81
C LEU A 68 -7.48 5.61 9.58
N ALA A 69 -8.20 6.49 8.87
CA ALA A 69 -9.19 7.36 9.48
C ALA A 69 -10.33 6.58 10.12
N GLY A 70 -10.84 5.54 9.44
CA GLY A 70 -11.89 4.65 9.96
C GLY A 70 -11.45 3.90 11.22
N ILE A 71 -10.24 3.34 11.24
CA ILE A 71 -9.65 2.69 12.42
C ILE A 71 -9.48 3.68 13.56
N GLY A 72 -8.96 4.88 13.28
CA GLY A 72 -8.80 5.94 14.28
C GLY A 72 -10.15 6.33 14.91
N LEU A 73 -11.20 6.47 14.10
CA LEU A 73 -12.55 6.76 14.58
C LEU A 73 -13.11 5.62 15.43
N ALA A 74 -12.95 4.36 15.00
CA ALA A 74 -13.41 3.20 15.76
C ALA A 74 -12.71 3.09 17.13
N LEU A 75 -11.39 3.31 17.17
CA LEU A 75 -10.62 3.33 18.41
C LEU A 75 -11.06 4.47 19.34
N ALA A 76 -11.36 5.66 18.79
CA ALA A 76 -11.88 6.77 19.58
C ALA A 76 -13.25 6.45 20.20
N VAL A 77 -14.18 5.88 19.42
CA VAL A 77 -15.49 5.46 19.91
C VAL A 77 -15.34 4.43 21.03
N LEU A 78 -14.53 3.40 20.81
CA LEU A 78 -14.30 2.33 21.77
C LEU A 78 -13.59 2.83 23.04
N ALA A 79 -12.64 3.75 22.91
CA ALA A 79 -12.00 4.40 24.06
C ALA A 79 -13.01 5.21 24.88
N GLY A 80 -13.92 5.93 24.21
CA GLY A 80 -15.05 6.61 24.85
C GLY A 80 -15.95 5.65 25.63
N VAL A 81 -16.34 4.53 25.01
CA VAL A 81 -17.14 3.47 25.67
C VAL A 81 -16.40 2.87 26.87
N THR A 82 -15.11 2.57 26.72
CA THR A 82 -14.26 2.02 27.79
C THR A 82 -14.20 2.97 28.98
N GLY A 83 -14.06 4.28 28.72
CA GLY A 83 -14.13 5.31 29.76
C GLY A 83 -15.50 5.35 30.47
N VAL A 84 -16.60 5.26 29.73
CA VAL A 84 -17.96 5.20 30.31
C VAL A 84 -18.16 3.94 31.16
N LEU A 85 -17.63 2.78 30.73
CA LEU A 85 -17.70 1.52 31.48
C LEU A 85 -16.82 1.52 32.74
N ALA A 86 -15.65 2.17 32.67
CA ALA A 86 -14.75 2.34 33.81
C ALA A 86 -15.45 3.03 35.00
N ARG A 87 -16.38 3.95 34.72
CA ARG A 87 -17.22 4.60 35.74
C ARG A 87 -18.12 3.61 36.49
N ARG A 88 -18.60 2.55 35.82
CA ARG A 88 -19.46 1.55 36.47
C ARG A 88 -18.64 0.65 37.39
N ARG A 89 -17.51 0.15 36.90
CA ARG A 89 -16.48 -0.55 37.70
C ARG A 89 -15.13 -0.37 37.01
N ALA A 90 -14.10 0.02 37.77
CA ALA A 90 -12.75 0.24 37.24
C ALA A 90 -12.20 -0.98 36.46
N ARG A 91 -12.55 -2.19 36.90
CA ARG A 91 -12.19 -3.45 36.22
C ARG A 91 -12.65 -3.50 34.76
N TYR A 92 -13.81 -2.92 34.42
CA TYR A 92 -14.31 -2.94 33.03
C TYR A 92 -13.51 -2.01 32.12
N GLY A 93 -13.02 -0.89 32.67
CA GLY A 93 -12.09 0.00 31.96
C GLY A 93 -10.74 -0.68 31.69
N LEU A 94 -10.17 -1.31 32.72
CA LEU A 94 -8.92 -2.05 32.60
C LEU A 94 -9.03 -3.25 31.66
N LEU A 95 -10.14 -3.99 31.69
CA LEU A 95 -10.41 -5.06 30.74
C LEU A 95 -10.50 -4.54 29.30
N GLY A 96 -11.14 -3.39 29.08
CA GLY A 96 -11.17 -2.74 27.76
C GLY A 96 -9.77 -2.39 27.27
N VAL A 97 -8.95 -1.73 28.10
CA VAL A 97 -7.56 -1.40 27.76
C VAL A 97 -6.71 -2.65 27.51
N ALA A 98 -6.86 -3.69 28.34
CA ALA A 98 -6.17 -4.96 28.16
C ALA A 98 -6.56 -5.63 26.82
N LEU A 99 -7.84 -5.57 26.45
CA LEU A 99 -8.31 -6.07 25.16
C LEU A 99 -7.70 -5.28 23.99
N PHE A 100 -7.63 -3.95 24.07
CA PHE A 100 -6.95 -3.14 23.04
C PHE A 100 -5.46 -3.46 22.93
N GLY A 101 -4.77 -3.58 24.07
CA GLY A 101 -3.38 -3.99 24.11
C GLY A 101 -3.17 -5.37 23.48
N ALA A 102 -4.02 -6.34 23.82
CA ALA A 102 -3.98 -7.69 23.27
C ALA A 102 -4.22 -7.70 21.75
N VAL A 103 -5.20 -6.93 21.25
CA VAL A 103 -5.43 -6.79 19.80
C VAL A 103 -4.23 -6.16 19.11
N GLY A 104 -3.63 -5.11 19.68
CA GLY A 104 -2.43 -4.48 19.13
C GLY A 104 -1.22 -5.42 19.10
N VAL A 105 -1.01 -6.20 20.17
CA VAL A 105 0.05 -7.21 20.25
C VAL A 105 -0.19 -8.33 19.24
N ALA A 106 -1.41 -8.88 19.18
CA ALA A 106 -1.77 -9.90 18.22
C ALA A 106 -1.54 -9.40 16.79
N ALA A 107 -2.03 -8.20 16.45
CA ALA A 107 -1.85 -7.58 15.14
C ALA A 107 -0.38 -7.39 14.77
N ALA A 108 0.50 -7.06 15.74
CA ALA A 108 1.93 -6.94 15.50
C ALA A 108 2.60 -8.31 15.29
N LEU A 109 2.21 -9.32 16.06
CA LEU A 109 2.84 -10.65 16.07
C LEU A 109 2.32 -11.60 14.97
N THR A 110 1.12 -11.38 14.45
CA THR A 110 0.56 -12.19 13.34
C THR A 110 1.10 -11.78 11.97
N ARG A 111 1.95 -10.75 11.90
CA ARG A 111 2.52 -10.31 10.64
C ARG A 111 3.51 -11.35 10.09
N PRO A 112 3.59 -11.53 8.75
CA PRO A 112 4.54 -12.45 8.13
C PRO A 112 6.01 -12.16 8.49
N ASP A 113 6.33 -10.92 8.84
CA ASP A 113 7.66 -10.42 9.15
C ASP A 113 7.83 -10.05 10.64
N ALA A 114 6.94 -10.53 11.51
CA ALA A 114 6.89 -10.16 12.92
C ALA A 114 8.14 -10.61 13.70
N ARG A 115 8.61 -9.73 14.59
CA ARG A 115 9.60 -10.05 15.62
C ARG A 115 8.94 -10.01 16.99
N PRO A 116 9.41 -10.76 18.00
CA PRO A 116 8.88 -10.67 19.36
C PRO A 116 8.90 -9.24 19.93
N THR A 117 9.89 -8.44 19.54
CA THR A 117 10.02 -7.03 19.91
C THR A 117 8.91 -6.14 19.35
N ASP A 118 8.23 -6.55 18.27
CA ASP A 118 7.17 -5.76 17.64
C ASP A 118 5.92 -5.66 18.53
N ALA A 119 5.81 -6.48 19.59
CA ALA A 119 4.77 -6.35 20.61
C ALA A 119 5.00 -5.19 21.60
N LEU A 120 6.24 -4.70 21.75
CA LEU A 120 6.61 -3.72 22.78
C LEU A 120 5.83 -2.40 22.67
N PRO A 121 5.66 -1.78 21.47
CA PRO A 121 4.84 -0.58 21.33
C PRO A 121 3.43 -0.73 21.87
N ALA A 122 2.75 -1.83 21.52
CA ALA A 122 1.37 -2.08 21.95
C ALA A 122 1.28 -2.33 23.47
N LEU A 123 2.23 -3.09 24.05
CA LEU A 123 2.28 -3.35 25.49
C LEU A 123 2.52 -2.07 26.30
N VAL A 124 3.50 -1.26 25.89
CA VAL A 124 3.82 0.01 26.56
C VAL A 124 2.66 0.99 26.45
N GLY A 125 2.06 1.11 25.25
CA GLY A 125 0.87 1.95 25.05
C GLY A 125 -0.31 1.54 25.92
N ALA A 126 -0.58 0.23 26.02
CA ALA A 126 -1.64 -0.30 26.88
C ALA A 126 -1.36 -0.06 28.37
N ALA A 127 -0.10 -0.24 28.82
CA ALA A 127 0.29 0.05 30.19
C ALA A 127 0.12 1.55 30.54
N VAL A 128 0.49 2.45 29.63
CA VAL A 128 0.26 3.90 29.78
C VAL A 128 -1.25 4.20 29.85
N ALA A 129 -2.05 3.64 28.94
CA ALA A 129 -3.50 3.86 28.97
C ALA A 129 -4.15 3.32 30.25
N ALA A 130 -3.73 2.14 30.74
CA ALA A 130 -4.26 1.52 31.95
C ALA A 130 -3.90 2.32 33.20
N THR A 131 -2.65 2.77 33.32
CA THR A 131 -2.20 3.59 34.46
C THR A 131 -2.92 4.93 34.50
N LEU A 132 -3.12 5.58 33.35
CA LEU A 132 -3.85 6.84 33.27
C LEU A 132 -5.34 6.68 33.57
N LEU A 133 -5.98 5.64 33.02
CA LEU A 133 -7.41 5.37 33.29
C LEU A 133 -7.66 5.03 34.77
N GLY A 134 -6.71 4.37 35.44
CA GLY A 134 -6.79 4.06 36.86
C GLY A 134 -6.53 5.26 37.79
N ARG A 135 -5.83 6.30 37.33
CA ARG A 135 -5.49 7.49 38.12
C ARG A 135 -6.37 8.71 37.84
N LEU A 136 -7.16 8.72 36.76
CA LEU A 136 -8.12 9.78 36.49
C LEU A 136 -9.35 9.62 37.40
N PRO A 137 -9.68 10.58 38.28
CA PRO A 137 -10.84 10.46 39.15
C PRO A 137 -12.13 10.53 38.32
N LEU A 138 -12.79 9.39 38.17
CA LEU A 138 -14.09 9.28 37.50
C LEU A 138 -15.19 9.67 38.51
N PRO A 139 -15.98 10.74 38.25
CA PRO A 139 -17.02 11.17 39.19
C PRO A 139 -18.08 10.09 39.40
N GLY A 140 -18.27 9.66 40.67
CA GLY A 140 -19.38 8.80 41.09
C GLY A 140 -19.03 7.44 41.69
N LEU A 141 -17.78 7.20 42.12
CA LEU A 141 -17.40 5.99 42.88
C LEU A 141 -17.29 6.22 44.41
N THR A 142 -17.48 7.46 44.87
CA THR A 142 -17.51 7.81 46.30
C THR A 142 -18.76 8.64 46.59
N ASP A 143 -19.91 7.98 46.63
CA ASP A 143 -21.08 8.43 47.40
C ASP A 143 -21.71 7.15 47.94
N ALA A 144 -21.17 6.66 49.05
CA ALA A 144 -21.81 5.63 49.84
C ALA A 144 -22.85 6.32 50.73
N SER A 145 -24.11 5.93 50.53
CA SER A 145 -25.39 6.23 51.17
C SER A 145 -25.44 7.09 52.45
N PRO A 146 -26.40 8.03 52.56
CA PRO A 146 -26.87 8.51 53.86
C PRO A 146 -27.84 7.49 54.47
N ASP A 147 -27.55 7.04 55.68
CA ASP A 147 -28.45 6.21 56.50
C ASP A 147 -29.61 7.08 57.04
N PRO A 148 -30.89 6.69 56.92
CA PRO A 148 -32.00 7.47 57.44
C PRO A 148 -32.53 6.92 58.78
N GLY A 149 -32.45 7.75 59.83
CA GLY A 149 -33.11 7.54 61.14
C GLY A 149 -32.11 7.66 62.28
N THR A 150 -32.25 8.58 63.23
CA THR A 150 -33.43 8.84 64.06
C THR A 150 -33.27 10.23 64.71
N ALA A 151 -34.39 10.91 64.95
CA ALA A 151 -34.44 12.20 65.63
C ALA A 151 -34.42 12.03 67.16
N ASP A 152 -33.68 12.89 67.86
CA ASP A 152 -33.99 13.29 69.24
C ASP A 152 -33.50 14.74 69.48
N PRO A 153 -34.28 15.64 70.12
CA PRO A 153 -33.97 17.05 70.23
C PRO A 153 -33.61 17.44 71.68
N SER A 154 -32.33 17.64 72.00
CA SER A 154 -31.87 18.58 73.04
C SER A 154 -30.36 18.49 73.24
N GLY A 155 -29.71 19.62 73.53
CA GLY A 155 -28.34 19.64 74.07
C GLY A 155 -27.37 20.55 73.33
N THR A 156 -27.19 21.75 73.86
CA THR A 156 -26.10 22.69 73.54
C THR A 156 -24.73 22.09 73.83
N GLY A 157 -23.84 22.06 72.82
CA GLY A 157 -22.43 21.67 72.93
C GLY A 157 -21.65 22.03 71.67
N GLU A 158 -20.41 22.48 71.83
CA GLU A 158 -19.51 23.14 70.86
C GLU A 158 -19.28 22.44 69.50
N PRO A 159 -18.92 23.19 68.44
CA PRO A 159 -18.56 22.61 67.15
C PRO A 159 -17.10 22.10 67.17
N SER A 160 -16.92 20.81 67.42
CA SER A 160 -15.75 20.06 66.95
C SER A 160 -16.18 19.17 65.78
N GLY A 161 -15.84 19.61 64.56
CA GLY A 161 -16.30 19.01 63.30
C GLY A 161 -15.16 18.84 62.31
N THR A 162 -14.31 17.86 62.60
CA THR A 162 -13.73 16.87 61.68
C THR A 162 -13.90 17.14 60.18
N GLY A 163 -12.77 17.37 59.51
CA GLY A 163 -12.68 17.43 58.06
C GLY A 163 -13.14 16.12 57.42
N GLY A 164 -14.25 16.17 56.70
CA GLY A 164 -14.64 15.11 55.76
C GLY A 164 -13.63 14.99 54.61
N PRO A 165 -13.43 13.80 54.04
CA PRO A 165 -12.49 13.60 52.95
C PRO A 165 -12.96 14.38 51.71
N VAL A 166 -12.25 15.46 51.40
CA VAL A 166 -12.45 16.26 50.19
C VAL A 166 -12.13 15.38 49.00
N GLY A 167 -13.16 14.95 48.26
CA GLY A 167 -12.97 14.31 46.96
C GLY A 167 -12.12 15.20 46.03
N PRO A 168 -11.31 14.61 45.11
CA PRO A 168 -10.34 15.35 44.32
C PRO A 168 -11.02 16.53 43.60
N GLY A 169 -10.57 17.74 43.91
CA GLY A 169 -11.18 18.97 43.42
C GLY A 169 -11.12 19.06 41.89
N ARG A 170 -12.12 19.72 41.28
CA ARG A 170 -12.19 19.99 39.83
C ARG A 170 -10.87 20.54 39.25
N ARG A 171 -10.11 21.30 40.06
CA ARG A 171 -8.80 21.87 39.73
C ARG A 171 -7.71 20.81 39.55
N GLU A 172 -7.72 19.76 40.36
CA GLU A 172 -6.76 18.66 40.27
C GLU A 172 -7.04 17.75 39.07
N LEU A 173 -8.31 17.45 38.79
CA LEU A 173 -8.71 16.73 37.58
C LEU A 173 -8.28 17.49 36.31
N VAL A 174 -8.52 18.80 36.25
CA VAL A 174 -8.11 19.64 35.10
C VAL A 174 -6.59 19.70 34.98
N ARG A 175 -5.85 19.82 36.09
CA ARG A 175 -4.38 19.79 36.10
C ARG A 175 -3.84 18.47 35.56
N ASN A 176 -4.35 17.34 36.05
CA ASN A 176 -3.87 16.02 35.63
C ASN A 176 -4.23 15.75 34.16
N ALA A 177 -5.43 16.14 33.72
CA ALA A 177 -5.81 16.06 32.31
C ALA A 177 -4.92 16.93 31.41
N ALA A 178 -4.56 18.14 31.84
CA ALA A 178 -3.66 19.02 31.12
C ALA A 178 -2.23 18.44 31.04
N LEU A 179 -1.72 17.82 32.11
CA LEU A 179 -0.41 17.16 32.11
C LEU A 179 -0.38 15.96 31.15
N VAL A 180 -1.43 15.14 31.14
CA VAL A 180 -1.57 14.02 30.20
C VAL A 180 -1.65 14.52 28.76
N ALA A 181 -2.43 15.56 28.51
CA ALA A 181 -2.52 16.18 27.19
C ALA A 181 -1.17 16.75 26.74
N ALA A 182 -0.42 17.41 27.63
CA ALA A 182 0.91 17.92 27.36
C ALA A 182 1.91 16.79 27.06
N GLY A 183 1.94 15.72 27.87
CA GLY A 183 2.80 14.55 27.63
C GLY A 183 2.47 13.85 26.30
N THR A 184 1.17 13.73 25.98
CA THR A 184 0.70 13.19 24.69
C THR A 184 1.15 14.08 23.53
N ALA A 185 1.06 15.40 23.68
CA ALA A 185 1.53 16.35 22.68
C ALA A 185 3.05 16.26 22.49
N VAL A 186 3.84 16.12 23.57
CA VAL A 186 5.29 15.92 23.50
C VAL A 186 5.65 14.61 22.79
N ALA A 187 4.98 13.50 23.12
CA ALA A 187 5.21 12.22 22.43
C ALA A 187 4.82 12.29 20.94
N GLY A 188 3.72 12.98 20.62
CA GLY A 188 3.31 13.25 19.25
C GLY A 188 4.30 14.14 18.50
N LEU A 189 4.83 15.19 19.14
CA LEU A 189 5.88 16.06 18.59
C LEU A 189 7.18 15.28 18.38
N GLY A 190 7.61 14.45 19.34
CA GLY A 190 8.77 13.58 19.22
C GLY A 190 8.64 12.63 18.03
N THR A 191 7.46 12.02 17.86
CA THR A 191 7.15 11.18 16.70
C THR A 191 7.25 11.97 15.40
N ALA A 192 6.68 13.19 15.37
CA ALA A 192 6.74 14.06 14.20
C ALA A 192 8.18 14.48 13.86
N VAL A 193 9.00 14.79 14.87
CA VAL A 193 10.42 15.13 14.70
C VAL A 193 11.19 13.92 14.16
N LEU A 194 11.11 12.75 14.78
CA LEU A 194 11.79 11.54 14.32
C LEU A 194 11.39 11.15 12.89
N ARG A 195 10.10 11.25 12.55
CA ARG A 195 9.63 11.01 11.18
C ARG A 195 10.19 12.05 10.21
N ARG A 196 10.24 13.33 10.60
CA ARG A 196 10.79 14.41 9.77
C ARG A 196 12.28 14.24 9.55
N THR A 197 13.07 13.92 10.58
CA THR A 197 14.52 13.73 10.47
C THR A 197 14.82 12.51 9.60
N GLY A 198 14.25 11.34 9.89
CA GLY A 198 14.46 10.15 9.06
C GLY A 198 13.98 10.35 7.61
N SER A 199 12.87 11.07 7.41
CA SER A 199 12.42 11.44 6.06
C SER A 199 13.36 12.40 5.34
N ALA A 200 13.95 13.34 6.07
CA ALA A 200 14.92 14.30 5.54
C ALA A 200 16.24 13.59 5.18
N ASP A 201 16.69 12.66 6.00
CA ASP A 201 17.90 11.87 5.78
C ASP A 201 17.75 11.00 4.52
N ALA A 202 16.66 10.25 4.42
CA ALA A 202 16.34 9.50 3.21
C ALA A 202 16.21 10.42 1.99
N ALA A 203 15.57 11.60 2.12
CA ALA A 203 15.44 12.55 1.02
C ALA A 203 16.79 13.11 0.56
N ARG A 204 17.69 13.45 1.49
CA ARG A 204 19.07 13.86 1.21
C ARG A 204 19.85 12.72 0.53
N SER A 205 19.72 11.50 1.05
CA SER A 205 20.31 10.29 0.47
C SER A 205 19.87 10.11 -0.99
N ARG A 206 18.56 10.16 -1.27
CA ARG A 206 18.02 10.11 -2.64
C ARG A 206 18.54 11.25 -3.53
N ALA A 207 18.59 12.48 -3.03
CA ALA A 207 19.09 13.63 -3.80
C ALA A 207 20.60 13.55 -4.10
N ALA A 208 21.36 12.86 -3.25
CA ALA A 208 22.78 12.61 -3.44
C ALA A 208 23.07 11.51 -4.46
N VAL A 209 22.12 10.60 -4.74
CA VAL A 209 22.30 9.54 -5.74
C VAL A 209 22.65 10.14 -7.10
N ARG A 210 23.69 9.60 -7.72
CA ARG A 210 24.06 9.83 -9.12
C ARG A 210 23.95 8.51 -9.85
N LEU A 211 23.05 8.45 -10.81
CA LEU A 211 22.87 7.25 -11.61
C LEU A 211 24.01 7.16 -12.65
N PRO A 212 24.69 6.01 -12.77
CA PRO A 212 25.67 5.83 -13.81
C PRO A 212 24.97 5.73 -15.18
N ALA A 213 25.73 5.99 -16.25
CA ALA A 213 25.24 5.73 -17.60
C ALA A 213 24.94 4.24 -17.77
N PRO A 214 23.86 3.86 -18.48
CA PRO A 214 23.59 2.47 -18.77
C PRO A 214 24.69 1.89 -19.65
N ARG A 215 25.09 0.64 -19.35
CA ARG A 215 25.95 -0.16 -20.22
C ARG A 215 25.24 -0.50 -21.53
N ASP A 216 23.92 -0.65 -21.46
CA ASP A 216 23.04 -0.93 -22.60
C ASP A 216 21.85 0.04 -22.54
N PRO A 217 21.91 1.18 -23.27
CA PRO A 217 20.88 2.20 -23.24
C PRO A 217 19.58 1.75 -23.91
N ALA A 218 18.45 2.32 -23.50
CA ALA A 218 17.19 2.03 -24.16
C ALA A 218 17.22 2.55 -25.60
N ARG A 219 16.60 1.80 -26.52
CA ARG A 219 16.45 2.23 -27.91
C ARG A 219 15.67 3.56 -27.97
N PRO A 220 16.02 4.48 -28.88
CA PRO A 220 15.20 5.65 -29.13
C PRO A 220 13.78 5.25 -29.55
N LEU A 221 12.79 6.07 -29.20
CA LEU A 221 11.43 5.87 -29.69
C LEU A 221 11.43 6.01 -31.23
N PRO A 222 10.77 5.10 -31.97
CA PRO A 222 10.72 5.21 -33.42
C PRO A 222 9.98 6.48 -33.87
N ALA A 223 10.37 7.01 -35.04
CA ALA A 223 9.65 8.09 -35.69
C ALA A 223 8.17 7.69 -35.91
N GLY A 224 7.24 8.60 -35.61
CA GLY A 224 5.79 8.34 -35.69
C GLY A 224 5.14 7.84 -34.40
N THR A 225 5.91 7.67 -33.32
CA THR A 225 5.34 7.50 -31.96
C THR A 225 4.55 8.77 -31.57
N ALA A 226 3.36 8.63 -30.99
CA ALA A 226 2.53 9.77 -30.62
C ALA A 226 2.86 10.29 -29.21
N PRO A 227 2.55 11.57 -28.89
CA PRO A 227 2.66 12.10 -27.54
C PRO A 227 1.93 11.23 -26.50
N GLY A 228 2.45 11.18 -25.28
CA GLY A 228 1.90 10.36 -24.21
C GLY A 228 2.32 8.89 -24.25
N PHE A 229 3.31 8.52 -25.07
CA PHE A 229 3.89 7.18 -25.05
C PHE A 229 4.53 6.84 -23.70
N HIS A 230 5.28 7.79 -23.11
CA HIS A 230 5.77 7.68 -21.73
C HIS A 230 4.79 8.33 -20.77
N THR A 231 4.40 7.59 -19.74
CA THR A 231 3.71 8.10 -18.57
C THR A 231 4.72 8.86 -17.71
N ARG A 232 4.41 10.13 -17.42
CA ARG A 232 5.23 10.95 -16.51
C ARG A 232 5.29 10.27 -15.14
N THR A 233 6.44 10.35 -14.49
CA THR A 233 6.64 9.74 -13.16
C THR A 233 5.58 10.17 -12.14
N ALA A 234 5.12 11.43 -12.18
CA ALA A 234 4.07 11.93 -11.27
C ALA A 234 2.67 11.35 -11.54
N ASP A 235 2.40 10.90 -12.77
CA ASP A 235 1.12 10.30 -13.18
C ASP A 235 1.16 8.77 -13.14
N PHE A 236 2.32 8.19 -12.87
CA PHE A 236 2.48 6.74 -12.86
C PHE A 236 1.70 6.16 -11.67
N TYR A 237 0.81 5.21 -11.95
CA TYR A 237 -0.09 4.68 -10.92
C TYR A 237 0.68 4.10 -9.72
N ARG A 238 0.07 4.21 -8.53
CA ARG A 238 0.57 3.60 -7.30
C ARG A 238 -0.48 2.66 -6.71
N VAL A 239 -0.20 1.37 -6.80
CA VAL A 239 -0.93 0.32 -6.08
C VAL A 239 0.09 -0.51 -5.30
N ASP A 240 -0.14 -0.64 -3.99
CA ASP A 240 0.65 -1.45 -3.04
C ASP A 240 -0.12 -1.60 -1.73
N THR A 241 0.32 -2.46 -0.80
CA THR A 241 -0.31 -2.63 0.51
C THR A 241 0.31 -1.76 1.62
N ALA A 242 1.39 -1.03 1.34
CA ALA A 242 2.10 -0.27 2.35
C ALA A 242 1.24 0.92 2.81
N LEU A 243 0.86 0.92 4.09
CA LEU A 243 0.09 2.00 4.73
C LEU A 243 0.89 3.31 4.84
N THR A 244 2.21 3.21 4.97
CA THR A 244 3.15 4.32 4.92
C THR A 244 4.26 3.97 3.95
N VAL A 245 4.64 4.93 3.10
CA VAL A 245 5.70 4.73 2.10
C VAL A 245 7.05 4.59 2.83
N PRO A 246 7.77 3.46 2.65
CA PRO A 246 9.12 3.30 3.17
C PRO A 246 10.06 4.40 2.68
N ARG A 247 10.89 4.90 3.59
CA ARG A 247 11.91 5.92 3.33
C ARG A 247 13.27 5.37 3.70
N LEU A 248 13.78 4.54 2.80
CA LEU A 248 15.09 3.91 2.92
C LEU A 248 16.18 4.88 2.45
N ASP A 249 17.35 4.83 3.07
CA ASP A 249 18.58 5.48 2.60
C ASP A 249 19.51 4.47 1.92
N VAL A 250 20.35 4.92 1.00
CA VAL A 250 21.22 4.02 0.21
C VAL A 250 22.42 3.49 1.00
N ASP A 251 22.83 4.18 2.07
CA ASP A 251 24.04 3.85 2.83
C ASP A 251 23.80 2.64 3.74
N SER A 252 22.60 2.54 4.32
CA SER A 252 22.15 1.41 5.14
C SER A 252 21.50 0.29 4.34
N TRP A 253 21.02 0.56 3.12
CA TRP A 253 20.33 -0.43 2.31
C TRP A 253 21.25 -1.59 1.91
N ARG A 254 20.74 -2.81 2.07
CA ARG A 254 21.39 -4.06 1.64
C ARG A 254 20.36 -4.95 0.94
N LEU A 255 20.84 -5.70 -0.06
CA LEU A 255 20.09 -6.77 -0.71
C LEU A 255 20.75 -8.11 -0.45
N ARG A 256 19.99 -9.05 0.12
CA ARG A 256 20.44 -10.42 0.36
C ARG A 256 19.83 -11.37 -0.67
N LEU A 257 20.67 -12.06 -1.46
CA LEU A 257 20.29 -13.15 -2.35
C LEU A 257 20.73 -14.48 -1.74
N HIS A 258 19.78 -15.38 -1.46
CA HIS A 258 20.05 -16.65 -0.76
C HIS A 258 19.04 -17.75 -1.12
N GLY A 259 18.96 -18.81 -0.32
CA GLY A 259 18.05 -19.94 -0.51
C GLY A 259 18.72 -21.10 -1.26
N MET A 260 18.05 -21.62 -2.28
CA MET A 260 18.52 -22.69 -3.17
C MET A 260 19.57 -22.17 -4.16
N VAL A 261 20.68 -21.64 -3.64
CA VAL A 261 21.84 -21.16 -4.40
C VAL A 261 23.15 -21.69 -3.84
N GLU A 262 24.17 -21.83 -4.67
CA GLU A 262 25.50 -22.26 -4.22
C GLU A 262 26.28 -21.16 -3.50
N ARG A 263 26.08 -19.90 -3.92
CA ARG A 263 26.80 -18.74 -3.39
C ARG A 263 25.79 -17.67 -3.01
N PRO A 264 25.40 -17.58 -1.72
CA PRO A 264 24.65 -16.43 -1.22
C PRO A 264 25.42 -15.14 -1.46
N VAL A 265 24.70 -14.07 -1.77
CA VAL A 265 25.28 -12.76 -2.10
C VAL A 265 24.61 -11.69 -1.25
N GLU A 266 25.41 -10.79 -0.68
CA GLU A 266 24.92 -9.54 -0.10
C GLU A 266 25.44 -8.37 -0.93
N LEU A 267 24.56 -7.43 -1.28
CA LEU A 267 24.90 -6.27 -2.11
C LEU A 267 24.54 -4.98 -1.38
N THR A 268 25.48 -4.04 -1.37
CA THR A 268 25.19 -2.64 -1.08
C THR A 268 24.54 -1.98 -2.30
N PHE A 269 24.03 -0.75 -2.13
CA PHE A 269 23.51 0.01 -3.26
C PHE A 269 24.59 0.33 -4.29
N ALA A 270 25.83 0.63 -3.84
CA ALA A 270 26.96 0.87 -4.71
C ALA A 270 27.32 -0.37 -5.55
N ASP A 271 27.39 -1.56 -4.91
CA ASP A 271 27.62 -2.82 -5.63
C ASP A 271 26.57 -3.09 -6.71
N LEU A 272 25.33 -2.61 -6.51
CA LEU A 272 24.27 -2.76 -7.50
C LEU A 272 24.48 -1.83 -8.70
N LEU A 273 24.92 -0.60 -8.47
CA LEU A 273 25.21 0.37 -9.54
C LEU A 273 26.36 -0.11 -10.45
N ASP A 274 27.35 -0.79 -9.87
CA ASP A 274 28.54 -1.28 -10.59
C ASP A 274 28.28 -2.56 -11.41
N ARG A 275 27.06 -3.12 -11.40
CA ARG A 275 26.72 -4.37 -12.09
C ARG A 275 26.42 -4.24 -13.58
N GLY A 276 26.71 -3.08 -14.18
CA GLY A 276 26.45 -2.80 -15.59
C GLY A 276 24.95 -2.67 -15.84
N LEU A 277 24.40 -1.51 -15.51
CA LEU A 277 22.97 -1.25 -15.61
C LEU A 277 22.49 -1.31 -17.06
N ILE A 278 21.29 -1.84 -17.26
CA ILE A 278 20.55 -1.77 -18.51
C ILE A 278 19.44 -0.75 -18.40
N GLU A 279 19.11 -0.11 -19.51
CA GLU A 279 18.00 0.84 -19.59
C GLU A 279 16.95 0.33 -20.58
N ARG A 280 15.68 0.29 -20.17
CA ARG A 280 14.57 -0.20 -20.99
C ARG A 280 13.31 0.62 -20.78
N ASP A 281 12.59 0.87 -21.87
CA ASP A 281 11.20 1.31 -21.78
C ASP A 281 10.32 0.08 -21.51
N VAL A 282 9.56 0.10 -20.42
CA VAL A 282 8.73 -1.04 -19.99
C VAL A 282 7.36 -0.58 -19.54
N THR A 283 6.32 -1.27 -20.00
CA THR A 283 4.96 -1.12 -19.48
C THR A 283 4.77 -1.96 -18.22
N LEU A 284 4.46 -1.30 -17.11
CA LEU A 284 4.04 -1.96 -15.88
C LEU A 284 2.51 -2.04 -15.85
N SER A 285 1.95 -3.23 -15.66
CA SER A 285 0.49 -3.41 -15.49
C SER A 285 0.17 -4.02 -14.12
N CYS A 286 -0.83 -3.45 -13.44
CA CYS A 286 -1.36 -4.00 -12.20
C CYS A 286 -2.37 -5.11 -12.52
N VAL A 287 -2.39 -6.16 -11.71
CA VAL A 287 -3.42 -7.20 -11.86
C VAL A 287 -4.82 -6.66 -11.58
N SER A 288 -4.96 -5.72 -10.64
CA SER A 288 -6.22 -5.04 -10.30
C SER A 288 -6.71 -4.07 -11.38
N ASN A 289 -6.02 -3.96 -12.53
CA ASN A 289 -6.49 -3.13 -13.63
C ASN A 289 -7.75 -3.75 -14.25
N GLU A 290 -8.88 -3.06 -14.13
CA GLU A 290 -10.11 -3.46 -14.81
C GLU A 290 -10.00 -3.24 -16.32
N VAL A 291 -10.96 -3.79 -17.08
CA VAL A 291 -11.10 -3.48 -18.50
C VAL A 291 -11.25 -1.97 -18.69
N GLY A 292 -10.32 -1.36 -19.41
CA GLY A 292 -10.25 0.09 -19.59
C GLY A 292 -9.66 0.87 -18.41
N GLY A 293 -9.17 0.20 -17.38
CA GLY A 293 -8.69 0.84 -16.15
C GLY A 293 -7.38 1.63 -16.30
N PRO A 294 -7.05 2.46 -15.29
CA PRO A 294 -5.89 3.36 -15.32
C PRO A 294 -4.60 2.73 -14.75
N TYR A 295 -4.62 1.51 -14.23
CA TYR A 295 -3.47 0.89 -13.54
C TYR A 295 -2.50 0.21 -14.51
N VAL A 296 -2.08 0.97 -15.51
CA VAL A 296 -1.06 0.61 -16.50
C VAL A 296 -0.31 1.87 -16.92
N GLY A 297 1.02 1.76 -17.07
CA GLY A 297 1.87 2.89 -17.47
C GLY A 297 3.17 2.41 -18.10
N THR A 298 3.71 3.19 -19.02
CA THR A 298 4.99 2.92 -19.71
C THR A 298 5.98 4.01 -19.37
N THR A 299 7.18 3.65 -18.95
CA THR A 299 8.25 4.62 -18.73
C THR A 299 9.60 3.95 -18.90
N ARG A 300 10.65 4.76 -18.83
CA ARG A 300 12.04 4.32 -18.89
C ARG A 300 12.52 3.87 -17.51
N TRP A 301 13.14 2.71 -17.46
CA TRP A 301 13.71 2.14 -16.24
C TRP A 301 15.20 1.89 -16.41
N LEU A 302 15.97 2.16 -15.37
CA LEU A 302 17.39 1.87 -15.29
C LEU A 302 17.63 0.89 -14.14
N GLY A 303 18.31 -0.22 -14.39
CA GLY A 303 18.49 -1.26 -13.37
C GLY A 303 19.56 -2.29 -13.68
N ALA A 304 19.97 -3.02 -12.63
CA ALA A 304 20.91 -4.12 -12.77
C ALA A 304 20.16 -5.37 -13.30
N PRO A 305 20.66 -6.05 -14.35
CA PRO A 305 19.98 -7.22 -14.89
C PRO A 305 19.99 -8.37 -13.87
N LEU A 306 18.82 -8.98 -13.67
CA LEU A 306 18.60 -9.98 -12.63
C LEU A 306 19.11 -11.37 -13.02
N ALA A 307 18.94 -11.78 -14.28
CA ALA A 307 19.38 -13.10 -14.74
C ALA A 307 20.90 -13.35 -14.54
N PRO A 308 21.81 -12.41 -14.88
CA PRO A 308 23.24 -12.57 -14.57
C PRO A 308 23.54 -12.65 -13.07
N LEU A 309 22.77 -11.96 -12.23
CA LEU A 309 22.92 -12.06 -10.77
C LEU A 309 22.56 -13.47 -10.28
N LEU A 310 21.41 -13.99 -10.70
CA LEU A 310 20.94 -15.33 -10.32
C LEU A 310 21.87 -16.44 -10.84
N ARG A 311 22.31 -16.36 -12.10
CA ARG A 311 23.26 -17.33 -12.68
C ARG A 311 24.59 -17.35 -11.92
N ARG A 312 25.10 -16.19 -11.50
CA ARG A 312 26.34 -16.09 -10.71
C ARG A 312 26.18 -16.66 -9.30
N ALA A 313 25.01 -16.53 -8.68
CA ALA A 313 24.73 -17.17 -7.39
C ALA A 313 24.71 -18.71 -7.50
N GLY A 314 24.44 -19.24 -8.70
CA GLY A 314 24.40 -20.68 -8.97
C GLY A 314 23.11 -21.28 -8.41
N ILE A 315 22.01 -21.17 -9.15
CA ILE A 315 20.71 -21.75 -8.76
C ILE A 315 20.86 -23.27 -8.65
N ARG A 316 20.43 -23.84 -7.51
CA ARG A 316 20.43 -25.29 -7.28
C ARG A 316 19.30 -25.96 -8.04
N ALA A 317 19.51 -27.22 -8.41
CA ALA A 317 18.50 -28.04 -9.07
C ALA A 317 17.20 -28.13 -8.24
N GLY A 318 16.06 -28.14 -8.93
CA GLY A 318 14.73 -28.20 -8.31
C GLY A 318 14.12 -26.86 -7.90
N ALA A 319 14.87 -25.76 -7.94
CA ALA A 319 14.30 -24.43 -7.69
C ALA A 319 13.43 -23.96 -8.86
N ASP A 320 12.22 -23.45 -8.58
CA ASP A 320 11.28 -22.95 -9.60
C ASP A 320 10.72 -21.55 -9.30
N GLN A 321 11.03 -20.97 -8.12
CA GLN A 321 10.51 -19.67 -7.69
C GLN A 321 11.61 -18.76 -7.14
N LEU A 322 11.51 -17.47 -7.46
CA LEU A 322 12.21 -16.39 -6.75
C LEU A 322 11.22 -15.67 -5.84
N VAL A 323 11.47 -15.67 -4.54
CA VAL A 323 10.71 -14.90 -3.55
C VAL A 323 11.44 -13.59 -3.29
N ALA A 324 10.85 -12.48 -3.72
CA ALA A 324 11.31 -11.15 -3.36
C ALA A 324 10.61 -10.67 -2.08
N ARG A 325 11.37 -10.12 -1.13
CA ARG A 325 10.84 -9.47 0.07
C ARG A 325 11.19 -7.99 0.10
N SER A 326 10.21 -7.17 0.48
CA SER A 326 10.40 -5.75 0.72
C SER A 326 10.80 -5.45 2.17
N ALA A 327 11.32 -4.25 2.40
CA ALA A 327 11.67 -3.76 3.74
C ALA A 327 10.49 -3.76 4.73
N GLU A 328 9.26 -3.65 4.23
CA GLU A 328 8.03 -3.71 5.01
C GLU A 328 7.36 -5.10 5.07
N GLY A 329 8.03 -6.14 4.57
CA GLY A 329 7.61 -7.54 4.72
C GLY A 329 6.67 -8.06 3.63
N MET A 330 6.40 -7.28 2.56
CA MET A 330 5.66 -7.79 1.40
C MET A 330 6.47 -8.89 0.72
N THR A 331 5.79 -9.96 0.31
CA THR A 331 6.39 -11.10 -0.41
C THR A 331 5.76 -11.24 -1.78
N ILE A 332 6.60 -11.34 -2.80
CA ILE A 332 6.22 -11.52 -4.19
C ILE A 332 6.97 -12.73 -4.73
N GLY A 333 6.26 -13.64 -5.40
CA GLY A 333 6.85 -14.84 -6.01
C GLY A 333 6.83 -14.73 -7.52
N THR A 334 7.98 -14.91 -8.17
CA THR A 334 8.09 -14.95 -9.64
C THR A 334 8.66 -16.30 -10.08
N PRO A 335 8.10 -16.96 -11.12
CA PRO A 335 8.72 -18.17 -11.66
C PRO A 335 10.15 -17.89 -12.14
N LEU A 336 11.10 -18.75 -11.77
CA LEU A 336 12.50 -18.61 -12.21
C LEU A 336 12.64 -18.75 -13.72
N ALA A 337 11.84 -19.62 -14.35
CA ALA A 337 11.81 -19.76 -15.81
C ALA A 337 11.52 -18.41 -16.49
N THR A 338 10.54 -17.65 -15.99
CA THR A 338 10.17 -16.31 -16.49
C THR A 338 11.30 -15.29 -16.30
N LEU A 339 12.11 -15.42 -15.24
CA LEU A 339 13.24 -14.52 -14.98
C LEU A 339 14.47 -14.85 -15.84
N LEU A 340 14.50 -16.05 -16.43
CA LEU A 340 15.66 -16.59 -17.15
C LEU A 340 15.39 -16.83 -18.64
N ASP A 341 14.19 -16.54 -19.14
CA ASP A 341 13.76 -16.72 -20.53
C ASP A 341 14.35 -15.71 -21.53
N GLY A 342 15.22 -14.82 -21.06
CA GLY A 342 15.89 -13.82 -21.88
C GLY A 342 15.23 -12.44 -21.85
N ARG A 343 14.09 -12.26 -21.17
CA ARG A 343 13.56 -10.92 -20.90
C ARG A 343 14.48 -10.12 -19.97
N ASP A 344 14.44 -8.81 -20.12
CA ASP A 344 15.25 -7.88 -19.34
C ASP A 344 14.64 -7.61 -17.95
N ALA A 345 14.51 -8.67 -17.14
CA ALA A 345 14.17 -8.54 -15.72
C ALA A 345 15.32 -7.85 -14.95
N MET A 346 14.99 -6.89 -14.10
CA MET A 346 15.98 -6.04 -13.46
C MET A 346 15.65 -5.67 -12.01
N LEU A 347 16.70 -5.31 -11.28
CA LEU A 347 16.63 -4.53 -10.05
C LEU A 347 16.79 -3.06 -10.44
N ALA A 348 15.66 -2.38 -10.64
CA ALA A 348 15.61 -0.99 -11.05
C ALA A 348 16.01 -0.05 -9.90
N VAL A 349 16.82 0.95 -10.24
CA VAL A 349 17.34 2.02 -9.37
C VAL A 349 16.93 3.41 -9.88
N GLY A 350 16.59 3.51 -11.17
CA GLY A 350 16.15 4.73 -11.83
C GLY A 350 14.85 4.56 -12.59
N MET A 351 14.10 5.65 -12.68
CA MET A 351 12.85 5.78 -13.42
C MET A 351 12.86 7.15 -14.08
N ASP A 352 12.64 7.18 -15.39
CA ASP A 352 12.54 8.41 -16.18
C ASP A 352 13.77 9.33 -16.03
N GLY A 353 14.98 8.73 -16.08
CA GLY A 353 16.25 9.44 -15.96
C GLY A 353 16.61 9.93 -14.55
N ALA A 354 15.78 9.69 -13.54
CA ALA A 354 16.01 10.10 -12.15
C ALA A 354 16.06 8.91 -11.20
N PRO A 355 16.71 9.04 -10.01
CA PRO A 355 16.58 8.03 -8.95
C PRO A 355 15.12 7.76 -8.63
N LEU A 356 14.78 6.50 -8.38
CA LEU A 356 13.40 6.09 -8.09
C LEU A 356 12.73 7.02 -7.07
N PRO A 357 11.48 7.43 -7.28
CA PRO A 357 10.70 8.04 -6.21
C PRO A 357 10.46 7.04 -5.07
N PHE A 358 10.36 7.51 -3.82
CA PHE A 358 10.01 6.65 -2.68
C PHE A 358 8.73 5.84 -2.92
N ALA A 359 7.69 6.46 -3.49
CA ALA A 359 6.43 5.79 -3.79
C ALA A 359 6.55 4.64 -4.80
N HIS A 360 7.59 4.68 -5.65
CA HIS A 360 7.86 3.69 -6.69
C HIS A 360 9.01 2.74 -6.34
N GLY A 361 9.45 2.71 -5.08
CA GLY A 361 10.34 1.66 -4.58
C GLY A 361 11.78 2.08 -4.32
N PHE A 362 12.09 3.37 -4.17
CA PHE A 362 13.44 3.79 -3.79
C PHE A 362 13.99 3.06 -2.54
N PRO A 363 15.25 2.61 -2.53
CA PRO A 363 16.26 2.81 -3.58
C PRO A 363 16.19 1.78 -4.72
N VAL A 364 15.61 0.61 -4.47
CA VAL A 364 15.58 -0.49 -5.44
C VAL A 364 14.21 -1.15 -5.49
N ARG A 365 13.72 -1.37 -6.71
CA ARG A 365 12.58 -2.25 -6.97
C ARG A 365 12.97 -3.37 -7.92
N MET A 366 12.35 -4.53 -7.76
CA MET A 366 12.31 -5.54 -8.81
C MET A 366 11.33 -5.09 -9.91
N LEU A 367 11.66 -5.44 -11.16
CA LEU A 367 10.84 -5.21 -12.34
C LEU A 367 11.03 -6.39 -13.31
N THR A 368 9.95 -7.11 -13.58
CA THR A 368 9.93 -8.23 -14.54
C THR A 368 8.94 -7.90 -15.65
N PRO A 369 9.42 -7.55 -16.87
CA PRO A 369 8.54 -7.28 -18.00
C PRO A 369 7.53 -8.43 -18.23
N GLY A 370 6.29 -8.09 -18.54
CA GLY A 370 5.22 -9.08 -18.83
C GLY A 370 4.70 -9.92 -17.68
N VAL A 371 5.09 -9.61 -16.44
CA VAL A 371 4.49 -10.20 -15.24
C VAL A 371 3.72 -9.10 -14.50
N TYR A 372 2.51 -9.41 -14.00
CA TYR A 372 1.74 -8.46 -13.23
C TYR A 372 2.49 -8.01 -11.97
N GLY A 373 2.31 -6.75 -11.57
CA GLY A 373 3.11 -6.13 -10.51
C GLY A 373 3.13 -6.88 -9.17
N TYR A 374 2.06 -7.60 -8.82
CA TYR A 374 1.95 -8.38 -7.57
C TYR A 374 2.84 -9.63 -7.52
N ALA A 375 3.32 -10.09 -8.68
CA ALA A 375 4.15 -11.27 -8.86
C ALA A 375 5.52 -10.94 -9.45
N GLY A 376 5.69 -9.80 -10.14
CA GLY A 376 6.92 -9.48 -10.87
C GLY A 376 7.60 -8.15 -10.52
N ALA A 377 7.04 -7.35 -9.60
CA ALA A 377 7.50 -5.96 -9.44
C ALA A 377 7.60 -5.45 -7.98
N CYS A 378 8.29 -6.21 -7.13
CA CYS A 378 8.48 -5.90 -5.70
C CYS A 378 9.17 -4.55 -5.48
N LYS A 379 8.50 -3.64 -4.78
CA LYS A 379 9.06 -2.34 -4.39
C LYS A 379 9.87 -2.49 -3.10
N TRP A 380 10.83 -1.58 -2.88
CA TRP A 380 11.63 -1.51 -1.65
C TRP A 380 12.31 -2.85 -1.30
N VAL A 381 12.82 -3.54 -2.32
CA VAL A 381 13.32 -4.91 -2.18
C VAL A 381 14.60 -4.92 -1.34
N THR A 382 14.67 -5.86 -0.39
CA THR A 382 15.82 -6.07 0.49
C THR A 382 16.26 -7.53 0.50
N GLU A 383 15.45 -8.44 -0.04
CA GLU A 383 15.78 -9.86 -0.08
C GLU A 383 15.26 -10.54 -1.34
N LEU A 384 16.05 -11.46 -1.85
CA LEU A 384 15.73 -12.41 -2.89
C LEU A 384 16.05 -13.82 -2.39
N GLU A 385 15.06 -14.68 -2.27
CA GLU A 385 15.25 -16.08 -1.90
C GLU A 385 14.88 -16.97 -3.08
N VAL A 386 15.84 -17.75 -3.55
CA VAL A 386 15.58 -18.82 -4.52
C VAL A 386 14.96 -19.99 -3.77
N SER A 387 13.76 -20.41 -4.17
CA SER A 387 12.93 -21.39 -3.47
C SER A 387 12.09 -22.20 -4.46
N THR A 388 11.06 -22.89 -3.96
CA THR A 388 10.05 -23.58 -4.77
C THR A 388 8.63 -23.10 -4.47
N PHE A 389 7.72 -23.25 -5.44
CA PHE A 389 6.28 -23.03 -5.26
C PHE A 389 5.63 -23.98 -4.27
N ASP A 390 6.24 -25.14 -4.00
CA ASP A 390 5.80 -26.07 -2.96
C ASP A 390 6.26 -25.64 -1.57
N ALA A 391 7.41 -24.97 -1.46
CA ALA A 391 7.97 -24.53 -0.18
C ALA A 391 7.44 -23.17 0.28
N PHE A 392 7.07 -22.26 -0.65
CA PHE A 392 6.72 -20.89 -0.27
C PHE A 392 5.63 -20.23 -1.12
N ASP A 393 4.44 -20.07 -0.54
CA ASP A 393 3.39 -19.24 -1.14
C ASP A 393 3.55 -17.75 -0.78
N ALA A 394 3.80 -16.92 -1.80
CA ALA A 394 3.86 -15.46 -1.67
C ALA A 394 2.52 -14.86 -1.22
N TYR A 395 2.56 -13.62 -0.71
CA TYR A 395 1.43 -12.95 -0.04
C TYR A 395 0.08 -13.05 -0.79
N TRP A 396 0.10 -12.83 -2.10
CA TRP A 396 -1.11 -12.85 -2.93
C TRP A 396 -1.52 -14.26 -3.37
N VAL A 397 -0.57 -15.17 -3.56
CA VAL A 397 -0.84 -16.58 -3.90
C VAL A 397 -1.62 -17.25 -2.77
N ARG A 398 -1.24 -17.02 -1.50
CA ARG A 398 -2.00 -17.46 -0.32
C ARG A 398 -3.45 -16.94 -0.27
N ARG A 399 -3.77 -15.93 -1.06
CA ARG A 399 -5.09 -15.28 -1.15
C ARG A 399 -5.83 -15.62 -2.45
N GLY A 400 -5.38 -16.67 -3.13
CA GLY A 400 -6.05 -17.23 -4.31
C GLY A 400 -5.68 -16.59 -5.64
N TRP A 401 -4.69 -15.69 -5.66
CA TRP A 401 -4.16 -15.15 -6.92
C TRP A 401 -3.29 -16.19 -7.64
N ALA A 402 -3.26 -16.13 -8.97
CA ALA A 402 -2.45 -17.04 -9.78
C ALA A 402 -0.95 -16.94 -9.49
N ARG A 403 -0.22 -18.05 -9.61
CA ARG A 403 1.24 -18.10 -9.39
C ARG A 403 2.04 -17.47 -10.55
N ASP A 404 1.72 -17.84 -11.79
CA ASP A 404 2.51 -17.43 -12.97
C ASP A 404 2.30 -15.97 -13.36
N ALA A 405 1.10 -15.44 -13.09
CA ALA A 405 0.73 -14.04 -13.21
C ALA A 405 1.17 -13.30 -14.51
N PRO A 406 1.10 -13.91 -15.71
CA PRO A 406 1.47 -13.20 -16.93
C PRO A 406 0.47 -12.06 -17.20
N VAL A 407 0.97 -10.93 -17.70
CA VAL A 407 0.07 -9.84 -18.14
C VAL A 407 -0.77 -10.33 -19.32
N ARG A 408 -2.09 -10.26 -19.17
CA ARG A 408 -3.05 -10.59 -20.23
C ARG A 408 -2.99 -9.57 -21.36
N THR A 409 -3.31 -10.03 -22.56
CA THR A 409 -3.51 -9.16 -23.71
C THR A 409 -4.68 -8.22 -23.42
N ALA A 410 -4.43 -6.93 -23.55
CA ALA A 410 -5.37 -5.89 -23.17
C ALA A 410 -5.31 -4.69 -24.12
N SER A 411 -6.41 -3.95 -24.20
CA SER A 411 -6.52 -2.73 -24.99
C SER A 411 -7.48 -1.76 -24.30
N ARG A 412 -7.29 -0.46 -24.56
CA ARG A 412 -8.08 0.63 -24.00
C ARG A 412 -8.25 1.73 -25.04
N ILE A 413 -9.45 2.30 -25.07
CA ILE A 413 -9.78 3.52 -25.80
C ILE A 413 -9.48 4.67 -24.84
N ASP A 414 -8.50 5.51 -25.18
CA ASP A 414 -8.16 6.69 -24.41
C ASP A 414 -8.88 7.94 -24.93
N ARG A 415 -9.15 7.96 -26.25
CA ARG A 415 -9.94 8.98 -26.92
C ARG A 415 -10.88 8.37 -27.95
N PRO A 416 -12.13 8.84 -28.04
CA PRO A 416 -12.77 9.82 -27.14
C PRO A 416 -12.94 9.27 -25.71
N THR A 417 -13.11 10.17 -24.73
CA THR A 417 -13.43 9.77 -23.36
C THR A 417 -14.90 9.34 -23.25
N PRO A 418 -15.28 8.52 -22.25
CA PRO A 418 -16.67 8.17 -22.00
C PRO A 418 -17.58 9.40 -21.95
N PHE A 419 -18.72 9.32 -22.64
CA PHE A 419 -19.76 10.33 -22.76
C PHE A 419 -19.33 11.64 -23.45
N ALA A 420 -18.22 11.62 -24.20
CA ALA A 420 -17.79 12.77 -24.99
C ALA A 420 -18.87 13.21 -26.00
N GLN A 421 -18.95 14.51 -26.19
CA GLN A 421 -19.73 15.16 -27.25
C GLN A 421 -18.78 15.50 -28.39
N LEU A 422 -19.07 15.01 -29.59
CA LEU A 422 -18.21 15.08 -30.76
C LEU A 422 -18.97 15.73 -31.92
N ASP A 423 -18.25 16.34 -32.85
CA ASP A 423 -18.84 16.81 -34.10
C ASP A 423 -18.83 15.66 -35.14
N ALA A 424 -19.86 15.60 -35.99
CA ALA A 424 -19.87 14.67 -37.11
C ALA A 424 -18.68 14.89 -38.07
N GLY A 425 -18.25 13.80 -38.72
CA GLY A 425 -17.09 13.80 -39.62
C GLY A 425 -16.05 12.78 -39.21
N THR A 426 -14.78 13.01 -39.56
CA THR A 426 -13.70 12.06 -39.24
C THR A 426 -13.19 12.27 -37.82
N VAL A 427 -13.60 11.40 -36.90
CA VAL A 427 -13.18 11.39 -35.49
C VAL A 427 -12.03 10.41 -35.29
N GLY A 428 -10.93 10.85 -34.68
CA GLY A 428 -9.84 9.96 -34.29
C GLY A 428 -10.17 9.18 -33.02
N VAL A 429 -10.43 7.88 -33.15
CA VAL A 429 -10.50 6.95 -32.03
C VAL A 429 -9.09 6.40 -31.77
N ALA A 430 -8.57 6.54 -30.56
CA ALA A 430 -7.19 6.19 -30.25
C ALA A 430 -7.03 5.67 -28.83
N GLY A 431 -5.95 4.94 -28.61
CA GLY A 431 -5.56 4.50 -27.28
C GLY A 431 -4.33 3.61 -27.31
N VAL A 432 -4.26 2.68 -26.35
CA VAL A 432 -3.13 1.77 -26.18
C VAL A 432 -3.59 0.32 -26.13
N ALA A 433 -2.70 -0.59 -26.54
CA ALA A 433 -2.84 -2.03 -26.38
C ALA A 433 -1.52 -2.62 -25.88
N TRP A 434 -1.56 -3.67 -25.07
CA TRP A 434 -0.35 -4.28 -24.52
C TRP A 434 -0.51 -5.79 -24.33
N ALA A 435 0.59 -6.49 -24.57
CA ALA A 435 0.80 -7.90 -24.32
C ALA A 435 2.32 -8.09 -24.20
N GLN A 436 2.90 -7.61 -23.10
CA GLN A 436 4.35 -7.54 -22.97
C GLN A 436 5.00 -8.91 -23.19
N HIS A 437 6.19 -8.92 -23.76
CA HIS A 437 6.93 -10.10 -24.21
C HIS A 437 6.30 -10.88 -25.37
N ARG A 438 4.99 -10.72 -25.65
CA ARG A 438 4.29 -11.32 -26.82
C ARG A 438 4.10 -10.33 -27.97
N GLY A 439 4.02 -9.03 -27.67
CA GLY A 439 3.73 -7.98 -28.65
C GLY A 439 2.25 -7.94 -29.09
N ILE A 440 1.88 -6.87 -29.81
CA ILE A 440 0.53 -6.67 -30.37
C ILE A 440 0.61 -6.76 -31.90
N SER A 441 -0.18 -7.64 -32.50
CA SER A 441 -0.22 -7.87 -33.95
C SER A 441 -1.39 -7.15 -34.63
N ALA A 442 -2.51 -6.95 -33.91
CA ALA A 442 -3.66 -6.19 -34.39
C ALA A 442 -4.42 -5.52 -33.25
N VAL A 443 -5.03 -4.37 -33.56
CA VAL A 443 -6.09 -3.76 -32.75
C VAL A 443 -7.26 -3.50 -33.69
N GLU A 444 -8.46 -3.78 -33.23
CA GLU A 444 -9.69 -3.62 -33.99
C GLU A 444 -10.72 -2.86 -33.18
N VAL A 445 -11.50 -2.03 -33.87
CA VAL A 445 -12.58 -1.22 -33.30
C VAL A 445 -13.90 -1.63 -33.95
N SER A 446 -14.95 -1.82 -33.14
CA SER A 446 -16.33 -2.05 -33.58
C SER A 446 -17.18 -0.86 -33.13
N VAL A 447 -18.02 -0.35 -34.04
CA VAL A 447 -18.96 0.75 -33.79
C VAL A 447 -20.37 0.19 -33.88
N ASP A 448 -21.18 0.40 -32.85
CA ASP A 448 -22.61 0.00 -32.77
C ASP A 448 -22.86 -1.46 -33.12
N ASP A 449 -22.06 -2.36 -32.55
CA ASP A 449 -22.08 -3.80 -32.83
C ASP A 449 -21.83 -4.20 -34.31
N GLY A 450 -21.40 -3.24 -35.12
CA GLY A 450 -20.98 -3.45 -36.50
C GLY A 450 -19.66 -4.22 -36.64
N PRO A 451 -19.20 -4.45 -37.88
CA PRO A 451 -18.01 -5.24 -38.16
C PRO A 451 -16.75 -4.63 -37.53
N TRP A 452 -15.85 -5.50 -37.10
CA TRP A 452 -14.53 -5.11 -36.61
C TRP A 452 -13.70 -4.46 -37.72
N ARG A 453 -13.19 -3.27 -37.46
CA ARG A 453 -12.32 -2.52 -38.36
C ARG A 453 -10.92 -2.44 -37.77
N ARG A 454 -9.91 -2.77 -38.57
CA ARG A 454 -8.50 -2.73 -38.14
C ARG A 454 -8.06 -1.28 -37.90
N ALA A 455 -7.53 -1.02 -36.71
CA ALA A 455 -6.86 0.23 -36.38
C ALA A 455 -5.42 0.22 -36.89
N ARG A 456 -4.89 1.42 -37.19
CA ARG A 456 -3.47 1.61 -37.48
C ARG A 456 -2.68 1.54 -36.18
N LEU A 457 -1.77 0.57 -36.08
CA LEU A 457 -0.79 0.53 -35.01
C LEU A 457 0.30 1.56 -35.28
N LEU A 458 0.69 2.32 -34.26
CA LEU A 458 1.82 3.23 -34.34
C LEU A 458 3.11 2.47 -34.03
N PRO A 459 4.27 2.94 -34.52
CA PRO A 459 5.57 2.34 -34.21
C PRO A 459 5.82 2.25 -32.69
N THR A 460 6.46 1.17 -32.26
CA THR A 460 6.82 0.91 -30.86
C THR A 460 8.29 0.53 -30.74
N ALA A 461 8.93 0.87 -29.61
CA ALA A 461 10.35 0.62 -29.40
C ALA A 461 10.66 -0.85 -29.04
N SER A 462 9.72 -1.54 -28.40
CA SER A 462 9.90 -2.90 -27.87
C SER A 462 8.56 -3.65 -27.76
N THR A 463 8.65 -4.98 -27.66
CA THR A 463 7.53 -5.86 -27.29
C THR A 463 7.16 -5.78 -25.82
N ASP A 464 7.97 -5.14 -24.98
CA ASP A 464 7.73 -4.96 -23.54
C ASP A 464 7.05 -3.62 -23.19
N THR A 465 6.71 -2.82 -24.20
CA THR A 465 5.89 -1.61 -24.06
C THR A 465 4.47 -1.83 -24.58
N TRP A 466 3.58 -0.90 -24.27
CA TRP A 466 2.31 -0.77 -24.97
C TRP A 466 2.56 -0.30 -26.41
N VAL A 467 1.55 -0.50 -27.24
CA VAL A 467 1.47 0.00 -28.61
C VAL A 467 0.35 1.01 -28.65
N GLN A 468 0.63 2.21 -29.14
CA GLN A 468 -0.41 3.19 -29.44
C GLN A 468 -1.10 2.82 -30.75
N TRP A 469 -2.40 3.06 -30.84
CA TRP A 469 -3.18 2.76 -32.05
C TRP A 469 -4.16 3.89 -32.34
N ARG A 470 -4.55 4.01 -33.62
CA ARG A 470 -5.54 4.99 -34.09
C ARG A 470 -6.45 4.41 -35.15
N TYR A 471 -7.73 4.73 -35.08
CA TYR A 471 -8.75 4.46 -36.08
C TYR A 471 -9.44 5.77 -36.44
N ASP A 472 -9.42 6.12 -37.72
CA ASP A 472 -10.10 7.30 -38.25
C ASP A 472 -11.56 6.92 -38.56
N TRP A 473 -12.45 7.23 -37.62
CA TRP A 473 -13.86 6.83 -37.68
C TRP A 473 -14.69 7.89 -38.41
N PRO A 474 -15.37 7.55 -39.52
CA PRO A 474 -16.37 8.43 -40.14
C PRO A 474 -17.64 8.46 -39.28
N ALA A 475 -17.67 9.33 -38.28
CA ALA A 475 -18.74 9.47 -37.32
C ALA A 475 -19.95 10.20 -37.93
N THR A 476 -21.12 9.60 -37.81
CA THR A 476 -22.42 10.18 -38.18
C THR A 476 -23.11 10.77 -36.95
N PRO A 477 -24.05 11.72 -37.08
CA PRO A 477 -24.84 12.19 -35.93
C PRO A 477 -25.58 11.04 -35.22
N GLY A 478 -25.58 11.04 -33.89
CA GLY A 478 -26.23 10.01 -33.08
C GLY A 478 -25.49 9.60 -31.81
N GLY A 479 -26.11 8.72 -31.03
CA GLY A 479 -25.46 8.02 -29.92
C GLY A 479 -24.73 6.80 -30.44
N HIS A 480 -23.46 6.63 -30.06
CA HIS A 480 -22.61 5.55 -30.56
C HIS A 480 -21.91 4.79 -29.43
N SER A 481 -21.72 3.48 -29.64
CA SER A 481 -20.91 2.61 -28.78
C SER A 481 -19.66 2.15 -29.51
N LEU A 482 -18.49 2.48 -28.96
CA LEU A 482 -17.18 2.11 -29.49
C LEU A 482 -16.59 0.99 -28.64
N ARG A 483 -16.28 -0.16 -29.25
CA ARG A 483 -15.62 -1.30 -28.60
C ARG A 483 -14.25 -1.54 -29.20
N VAL A 484 -13.28 -1.97 -28.37
CA VAL A 484 -11.93 -2.31 -28.82
C VAL A 484 -11.49 -3.70 -28.36
N ARG A 485 -10.76 -4.40 -29.24
CA ARG A 485 -10.04 -5.63 -28.92
C ARG A 485 -8.65 -5.64 -29.56
N ALA A 486 -7.72 -6.34 -28.94
CA ALA A 486 -6.38 -6.59 -29.49
C ALA A 486 -6.12 -8.08 -29.73
N THR A 487 -5.25 -8.37 -30.68
CA THR A 487 -4.65 -9.68 -30.93
C THR A 487 -3.15 -9.57 -30.68
N ASP A 488 -2.61 -10.49 -29.88
CA ASP A 488 -1.18 -10.49 -29.57
C ASP A 488 -0.33 -11.21 -30.63
N GLY A 489 0.99 -11.22 -30.44
CA GLY A 489 1.92 -11.88 -31.37
C GLY A 489 1.81 -13.40 -31.41
N THR A 490 1.07 -14.02 -30.49
CA THR A 490 0.78 -15.47 -30.53
C THR A 490 -0.45 -15.80 -31.37
N GLY A 491 -1.18 -14.78 -31.83
CA GLY A 491 -2.45 -14.93 -32.54
C GLY A 491 -3.67 -14.98 -31.62
N ALA A 492 -3.49 -14.86 -30.30
CA ALA A 492 -4.59 -14.86 -29.35
C ALA A 492 -5.29 -13.49 -29.30
N THR A 493 -6.58 -13.46 -29.65
CA THR A 493 -7.43 -12.27 -29.53
C THR A 493 -8.02 -12.16 -28.12
N GLN A 494 -8.14 -10.93 -27.62
CA GLN A 494 -8.82 -10.64 -26.35
C GLN A 494 -10.23 -11.26 -26.32
N PRO A 495 -10.56 -12.04 -25.27
CA PRO A 495 -11.87 -12.66 -25.18
C PRO A 495 -12.96 -11.62 -24.88
N GLU A 496 -14.14 -11.85 -25.43
CA GLU A 496 -15.34 -11.02 -25.23
C GLU A 496 -15.81 -11.03 -23.77
N ALA A 497 -15.82 -12.21 -23.16
CA ALA A 497 -16.36 -12.44 -21.84
C ALA A 497 -15.68 -11.54 -20.80
N ARG A 498 -16.46 -10.61 -20.25
CA ARG A 498 -15.98 -9.71 -19.20
C ARG A 498 -15.79 -10.49 -17.91
N ARG A 499 -14.57 -10.43 -17.36
CA ARG A 499 -14.24 -11.02 -16.06
C ARG A 499 -13.54 -9.98 -15.18
N PRO A 500 -13.83 -9.96 -13.87
CA PRO A 500 -13.13 -9.09 -12.95
C PRO A 500 -11.63 -9.47 -12.87
N PRO A 501 -10.80 -8.59 -12.26
CA PRO A 501 -9.39 -8.86 -12.06
C PRO A 501 -9.06 -10.19 -11.36
N PHE A 502 -9.73 -10.53 -10.26
CA PHE A 502 -9.49 -11.79 -9.57
C PHE A 502 -9.92 -13.01 -10.41
N PRO A 503 -9.13 -14.10 -10.45
CA PRO A 503 -7.85 -14.34 -9.76
C PRO A 503 -6.59 -14.09 -10.59
N ALA A 504 -6.70 -13.66 -11.84
CA ALA A 504 -5.60 -13.76 -12.80
C ALA A 504 -5.55 -12.61 -13.84
N GLY A 505 -6.09 -11.45 -13.51
CA GLY A 505 -6.22 -10.30 -14.39
C GLY A 505 -7.56 -10.26 -15.14
N ALA A 506 -8.06 -9.05 -15.40
CA ALA A 506 -9.36 -8.84 -16.02
C ALA A 506 -9.36 -9.25 -17.51
N THR A 507 -10.54 -9.63 -18.00
CA THR A 507 -10.79 -9.84 -19.44
C THR A 507 -12.05 -9.13 -19.90
N GLY A 508 -12.19 -8.98 -21.21
CA GLY A 508 -13.32 -8.32 -21.86
C GLY A 508 -12.84 -7.21 -22.81
N TRP A 509 -13.77 -6.76 -23.64
CA TRP A 509 -13.54 -5.62 -24.53
C TRP A 509 -13.88 -4.32 -23.81
N HIS A 510 -13.04 -3.31 -24.00
CA HIS A 510 -13.32 -1.98 -23.46
C HIS A 510 -14.33 -1.28 -24.35
N THR A 511 -15.36 -0.70 -23.74
CA THR A 511 -16.47 -0.04 -24.41
C THR A 511 -16.59 1.40 -23.94
N VAL A 512 -16.73 2.33 -24.88
CA VAL A 512 -16.94 3.76 -24.64
C VAL A 512 -18.18 4.21 -25.39
N THR A 513 -19.12 4.84 -24.69
CA THR A 513 -20.30 5.46 -25.31
C THR A 513 -20.05 6.95 -25.55
N VAL A 514 -20.43 7.46 -26.71
CA VAL A 514 -20.28 8.88 -27.09
C VAL A 514 -21.53 9.41 -27.80
N THR A 515 -21.65 10.73 -27.93
CA THR A 515 -22.68 11.39 -28.73
C THR A 515 -22.01 12.24 -29.81
N VAL A 516 -22.44 12.07 -31.05
CA VAL A 516 -22.00 12.85 -32.20
C VAL A 516 -23.13 13.80 -32.61
N ARG A 517 -22.81 15.08 -32.76
CA ARG A 517 -23.75 16.16 -33.09
C ARG A 517 -23.86 16.40 -34.59
#